data_AF-A0A934DW68-F1
#
_entry.id   AF-A0A934DW68-F1
#
_cell.length_a   1.000
_cell.length_b   1.000
_cell.length_c   1.000
_cell.angle_alpha   90.00
_cell.angle_beta   90.00
_cell.angle_gamma   90.00
#
_symmetry.space_group_name_H-M   'P 1'
#
loop_
_entity.id
_entity.type
_entity.pdbx_description
1 polymer ?
#
loop_
_entity_poly.entity_id
_entity_poly.type
_entity_poly.pdbx_seq_one_letter_code
_entity_poly.pdbx_strand_id
1 'polypeptide(L)'
;MQWGRFLPFAALGLLTLSGHAWADSHPPGVTYPLKPAVLQPDGLAQPLPSTRRYVLVWKDQLADAVISISAAQKDFIVTHYVGSQKLFQSQIDEYRQKNPNFLMLVYHLAYGLNGADQANPVGNITGVNKWGQEDTDNFTPYVQSKGLTRENAYQHSTSPASQSNRVSYPDPYWLMDVASTEWRSYLFDTLLEWQGYPTAKATGVFLDVGFPPWYSYQPDGWWAEPAGGASRQALIAWWNPRAKDYFNAMRAAFAPGNGHPRYLVIPNPDALVDGTDEPEFLEGTDGAFTENWQVAMSNPGDWNLSARRVCKYVTSAAKVWMVDITQAGTSLSQADREMILGSFLLLRNATSYIMLGGGDITWYPEYEIDLGGYEQEPPADLESLRVAGDGAAQGGLYLRPHVRGMVLVNSSASAQSYTLPSAMKRAVWSGGGEVTADGTLPSQTLTYDLDVPAGPLQVPARSVMILRDPAGAPPPGEEPGSTQDGGTGGSGGTGGGGSGGSGAAGGGATGGSGGNAGAAGTGASSKGGAAGGAGASAGAAGSANAAASDDSGGCGCRTGRSRGVAEMIGAVLFAAVALRRRRRR
;
A
#
# COMPACT_ATOMS: atom_id res chain seq x y z
N MET A 1 53.08 -36.48 -55.61
CA MET A 1 53.60 -35.09 -55.75
C MET A 1 52.52 -34.14 -55.28
N GLN A 2 52.83 -33.41 -54.22
CA GLN A 2 51.97 -32.44 -53.52
C GLN A 2 51.66 -31.23 -54.40
N TRP A 3 50.42 -30.75 -54.34
CA TRP A 3 50.08 -29.34 -54.54
C TRP A 3 49.01 -28.95 -53.52
N GLY A 4 49.41 -28.09 -52.57
CA GLY A 4 48.56 -27.59 -51.50
C GLY A 4 47.65 -26.46 -51.97
N ARG A 5 46.46 -26.38 -51.36
CA ARG A 5 45.60 -25.20 -51.36
C ARG A 5 45.36 -24.76 -49.93
N PHE A 6 45.89 -23.59 -49.60
CA PHE A 6 45.56 -22.81 -48.41
C PHE A 6 44.17 -22.21 -48.58
N LEU A 7 43.31 -22.38 -47.57
CA LEU A 7 42.09 -21.61 -47.37
C LEU A 7 42.29 -20.73 -46.11
N PRO A 8 41.95 -19.43 -46.16
CA PRO A 8 42.08 -18.56 -44.99
C PRO A 8 40.88 -18.76 -44.05
N PHE A 9 41.16 -19.00 -42.77
CA PHE A 9 40.19 -18.88 -41.69
C PHE A 9 39.83 -17.40 -41.51
N ALA A 10 38.59 -17.04 -41.86
CA ALA A 10 38.00 -15.77 -41.45
C ALA A 10 37.64 -15.86 -39.96
N ALA A 11 38.38 -15.13 -39.12
CA ALA A 11 38.02 -14.92 -37.74
C ALA A 11 36.76 -14.05 -37.67
N LEU A 12 35.61 -14.66 -37.37
CA LEU A 12 34.42 -13.93 -36.94
C LEU A 12 34.71 -13.35 -35.55
N GLY A 13 35.05 -12.06 -35.50
CA GLY A 13 35.06 -11.31 -34.26
C GLY A 13 33.64 -11.20 -33.74
N LEU A 14 33.33 -11.96 -32.69
CA LEU A 14 32.18 -11.70 -31.82
C LEU A 14 32.40 -10.35 -31.17
N LEU A 15 31.87 -9.29 -31.79
CA LEU A 15 31.59 -8.04 -31.11
C LEU A 15 30.55 -8.34 -30.03
N THR A 16 31.01 -8.49 -28.79
CA THR A 16 30.19 -8.38 -27.58
C THR A 16 29.67 -6.95 -27.52
N LEU A 17 28.57 -6.71 -28.23
CA LEU A 17 27.84 -5.45 -28.18
C LEU A 17 27.27 -5.25 -26.78
N SER A 18 27.54 -4.05 -26.26
CA SER A 18 26.76 -3.33 -25.27
C SER A 18 26.60 -3.98 -23.89
N GLY A 19 27.59 -3.73 -23.03
CA GLY A 19 27.30 -3.52 -21.62
C GLY A 19 26.22 -2.44 -21.53
N HIS A 20 25.03 -2.84 -21.10
CA HIS A 20 23.97 -1.90 -20.79
C HIS A 20 24.52 -1.04 -19.65
N ALA A 21 24.59 0.27 -19.84
CA ALA A 21 24.78 1.18 -18.72
C ALA A 21 23.58 0.95 -17.81
N TRP A 22 23.79 0.24 -16.70
CA TRP A 22 22.77 0.11 -15.68
C TRP A 22 22.47 1.53 -15.22
N ALA A 23 21.22 1.95 -15.33
CA ALA A 23 20.77 3.20 -14.73
C ALA A 23 21.20 3.20 -13.25
N ASP A 24 21.65 4.35 -12.75
CA ASP A 24 21.96 4.49 -11.34
C ASP A 24 20.75 4.00 -10.52
N SER A 25 20.98 3.09 -9.58
CA SER A 25 19.91 2.51 -8.79
C SER A 25 19.53 3.42 -7.62
N HIS A 26 18.26 3.45 -7.22
CA HIS A 26 17.81 4.22 -6.05
C HIS A 26 17.58 3.35 -4.82
N PRO A 27 18.35 3.52 -3.74
CA PRO A 27 19.13 4.72 -3.42
C PRO A 27 20.53 4.72 -4.06
N PRO A 28 21.07 5.90 -4.41
CA PRO A 28 22.41 6.01 -4.97
C PRO A 28 23.47 5.36 -4.08
N GLY A 29 24.33 4.53 -4.68
CA GLY A 29 25.45 3.88 -3.98
C GLY A 29 25.06 2.67 -3.12
N VAL A 30 23.81 2.21 -3.17
CA VAL A 30 23.39 0.96 -2.50
C VAL A 30 23.45 -0.21 -3.47
N THR A 31 23.88 -1.39 -2.98
CA THR A 31 23.88 -2.64 -3.75
C THR A 31 22.56 -3.37 -3.57
N TYR A 32 22.00 -3.90 -4.65
CA TYR A 32 20.79 -4.74 -4.60
C TYR A 32 21.14 -6.21 -4.35
N PRO A 33 20.31 -6.96 -3.60
CA PRO A 33 19.08 -6.52 -2.94
C PRO A 33 19.33 -5.55 -1.79
N LEU A 34 18.42 -4.59 -1.63
CA LEU A 34 18.37 -3.73 -0.46
C LEU A 34 18.30 -4.58 0.81
N LYS A 35 18.91 -4.08 1.88
CA LYS A 35 18.88 -4.74 3.19
C LYS A 35 17.43 -4.99 3.62
N PRO A 36 17.09 -6.23 4.04
CA PRO A 36 15.77 -6.52 4.56
C PRO A 36 15.46 -5.73 5.84
N ALA A 37 14.18 -5.36 6.03
CA ALA A 37 13.71 -4.83 7.29
C ALA A 37 13.95 -5.84 8.43
N VAL A 38 14.47 -5.36 9.56
CA VAL A 38 14.70 -6.21 10.75
C VAL A 38 13.38 -6.73 11.31
N LEU A 39 12.35 -5.89 11.32
CA LEU A 39 11.00 -6.24 11.73
C LEU A 39 10.13 -6.42 10.49
N GLN A 40 9.88 -7.67 10.14
CA GLN A 40 8.97 -8.07 9.07
C GLN A 40 8.40 -9.47 9.40
N PRO A 41 7.31 -9.89 8.77
CA PRO A 41 6.80 -11.24 8.98
C PRO A 41 7.78 -12.33 8.50
N ASP A 42 7.90 -13.41 9.29
CA ASP A 42 8.78 -14.53 8.95
C ASP A 42 8.25 -15.39 7.79
N GLY A 43 9.17 -16.04 7.07
CA GLY A 43 8.84 -17.02 6.04
C GLY A 43 8.38 -16.44 4.70
N LEU A 44 8.53 -15.12 4.49
CA LEU A 44 8.26 -14.48 3.19
C LEU A 44 9.14 -15.07 2.08
N ALA A 45 8.58 -15.15 0.87
CA ALA A 45 9.31 -15.60 -0.31
C ALA A 45 10.47 -14.66 -0.67
N GLN A 46 10.22 -13.37 -0.54
CA GLN A 46 11.13 -12.28 -0.79
C GLN A 46 11.11 -11.37 0.45
N PRO A 47 12.26 -11.12 1.09
CA PRO A 47 12.32 -10.18 2.18
C PRO A 47 11.93 -8.76 1.73
N LEU A 48 11.28 -8.02 2.62
CA LEU A 48 10.89 -6.64 2.39
C LEU A 48 12.10 -5.70 2.56
N PRO A 49 12.44 -4.86 1.56
CA PRO A 49 13.44 -3.82 1.70
C PRO A 49 13.15 -2.87 2.86
N SER A 50 14.18 -2.61 3.67
CA SER A 50 14.11 -1.65 4.78
C SER A 50 13.92 -0.22 4.27
N THR A 51 12.88 0.43 4.75
CA THR A 51 12.60 1.87 4.53
C THR A 51 13.01 2.71 5.74
N ARG A 52 13.77 2.13 6.68
CA ARG A 52 14.21 2.83 7.90
C ARG A 52 14.92 4.13 7.54
N ARG A 53 15.82 4.05 6.56
CA ARG A 53 16.60 5.17 6.04
C ARG A 53 15.97 5.82 4.80
N TYR A 54 15.74 5.03 3.77
CA TYR A 54 15.42 5.57 2.44
C TYR A 54 13.92 5.71 2.22
N VAL A 55 13.54 6.70 1.40
CA VAL A 55 12.18 6.79 0.85
C VAL A 55 12.12 5.86 -0.36
N LEU A 56 11.43 4.74 -0.21
CA LEU A 56 11.31 3.73 -1.27
C LEU A 56 9.89 3.76 -1.86
N VAL A 57 9.83 3.52 -3.17
CA VAL A 57 8.60 3.66 -3.94
C VAL A 57 7.97 2.30 -4.23
N TRP A 58 6.70 2.14 -3.89
CA TRP A 58 5.86 1.03 -4.33
C TRP A 58 4.75 1.58 -5.20
N LYS A 59 4.59 1.08 -6.43
CA LYS A 59 3.61 1.60 -7.38
C LYS A 59 2.30 0.80 -7.32
N ASP A 60 1.13 1.43 -7.21
CA ASP A 60 -0.18 0.78 -7.28
C ASP A 60 -0.32 0.01 -8.60
N GLN A 61 -0.28 0.72 -9.72
CA GLN A 61 -0.43 0.10 -11.03
C GLN A 61 0.69 0.57 -11.94
N LEU A 62 1.43 -0.39 -12.50
CA LEU A 62 2.16 -0.14 -13.73
C LEU A 62 1.17 -0.44 -14.84
N ALA A 63 0.75 0.60 -15.55
CA ALA A 63 -0.26 0.50 -16.58
C ALA A 63 0.18 -0.31 -17.81
N ASP A 64 1.12 -1.26 -17.73
CA ASP A 64 1.68 -1.99 -18.88
C ASP A 64 0.62 -2.81 -19.64
N ALA A 65 -0.54 -3.06 -19.03
CA ALA A 65 -1.72 -3.66 -19.67
C ALA A 65 -2.53 -2.67 -20.53
N VAL A 66 -2.36 -1.36 -20.34
CA VAL A 66 -3.19 -0.28 -20.94
C VAL A 66 -2.35 0.77 -21.68
N ILE A 67 -1.13 1.02 -21.21
CA ILE A 67 -0.14 1.98 -21.69
C ILE A 67 1.13 1.19 -22.00
N SER A 68 1.67 1.32 -23.22
CA SER A 68 2.92 0.65 -23.57
C SER A 68 4.09 1.23 -22.77
N ILE A 69 4.70 0.43 -21.90
CA ILE A 69 5.93 0.81 -21.18
C ILE A 69 7.15 0.40 -22.02
N SER A 70 8.03 1.36 -22.30
CA SER A 70 9.27 1.13 -23.05
C SER A 70 10.27 0.25 -22.27
N ALA A 71 11.20 -0.41 -22.95
CA ALA A 71 12.25 -1.20 -22.30
C ALA A 71 13.08 -0.38 -21.30
N ALA A 72 13.40 0.88 -21.64
CA ALA A 72 14.17 1.77 -20.78
C ALA A 72 13.38 2.22 -19.54
N GLN A 73 12.07 2.47 -19.67
CA GLN A 73 11.21 2.69 -18.49
C GLN A 73 11.09 1.42 -17.63
N LYS A 74 11.10 0.21 -18.22
CA LYS A 74 11.15 -1.04 -17.45
C LYS A 74 12.46 -1.17 -16.68
N ASP A 75 13.58 -0.79 -17.29
CA ASP A 75 14.87 -0.72 -16.59
C ASP A 75 14.83 0.30 -15.45
N PHE A 76 14.24 1.48 -15.68
CA PHE A 76 14.01 2.47 -14.63
C PHE A 76 13.16 1.93 -13.47
N ILE A 77 12.02 1.32 -13.77
CA ILE A 77 11.08 0.77 -12.78
C ILE A 77 11.80 -0.20 -11.84
N VAL A 78 12.56 -1.14 -12.37
CA VAL A 78 13.19 -2.19 -11.54
C VAL A 78 14.39 -1.70 -10.74
N THR A 79 14.94 -0.52 -11.06
CA THR A 79 16.04 0.11 -10.32
C THR A 79 15.58 1.21 -9.36
N HIS A 80 14.32 1.68 -9.47
CA HIS A 80 13.81 2.80 -8.66
C HIS A 80 12.61 2.43 -7.79
N TYR A 81 11.79 1.45 -8.21
CA TYR A 81 10.64 0.97 -7.46
C TYR A 81 10.97 -0.37 -6.81
N VAL A 82 10.51 -0.57 -5.58
CA VAL A 82 10.68 -1.86 -4.87
C VAL A 82 9.69 -2.92 -5.35
N GLY A 83 8.56 -2.50 -5.88
CA GLY A 83 7.50 -3.40 -6.31
C GLY A 83 6.29 -2.68 -6.88
N SER A 84 5.31 -3.47 -7.29
CA SER A 84 4.01 -2.99 -7.74
C SER A 84 2.89 -4.02 -7.49
N GLN A 85 1.67 -3.73 -7.93
CA GLN A 85 0.52 -4.62 -7.89
C GLN A 85 -0.27 -4.54 -9.21
N LYS A 86 -1.31 -5.38 -9.34
CA LYS A 86 -2.16 -5.49 -10.56
C LYS A 86 -1.38 -5.84 -11.85
N LEU A 87 -0.38 -6.71 -11.77
CA LEU A 87 0.39 -7.19 -12.92
C LEU A 87 0.00 -8.61 -13.33
N PHE A 88 0.04 -8.89 -14.63
CA PHE A 88 -0.03 -10.25 -15.16
C PHE A 88 1.29 -11.00 -14.94
N GLN A 89 1.27 -12.34 -14.98
CA GLN A 89 2.47 -13.16 -14.82
C GLN A 89 3.57 -12.73 -15.81
N SER A 90 3.24 -12.56 -17.09
CA SER A 90 4.22 -12.19 -18.12
C SER A 90 4.97 -10.89 -17.79
N GLN A 91 4.28 -9.89 -17.22
CA GLN A 91 4.88 -8.64 -16.80
C GLN A 91 5.78 -8.85 -15.57
N ILE A 92 5.33 -9.63 -14.60
CA ILE A 92 6.12 -9.98 -13.41
C ILE A 92 7.41 -10.68 -13.81
N ASP A 93 7.34 -11.61 -14.77
CA ASP A 93 8.48 -12.36 -15.28
C ASP A 93 9.49 -11.43 -15.94
N GLU A 94 9.01 -10.49 -16.75
CA GLU A 94 9.84 -9.50 -17.43
C GLU A 94 10.56 -8.59 -16.43
N TYR A 95 9.86 -8.07 -15.41
CA TYR A 95 10.49 -7.26 -14.37
C TYR A 95 11.48 -8.07 -13.54
N ARG A 96 11.16 -9.31 -13.19
CA ARG A 96 12.03 -10.17 -12.38
C ARG A 96 13.21 -10.76 -13.12
N GLN A 97 13.15 -10.84 -14.46
CA GLN A 97 14.32 -11.10 -15.28
C GLN A 97 15.39 -10.01 -15.13
N LYS A 98 14.96 -8.76 -14.90
CA LYS A 98 15.86 -7.61 -14.69
C LYS A 98 16.23 -7.44 -13.21
N ASN A 99 15.27 -7.59 -12.29
CA ASN A 99 15.49 -7.56 -10.85
C ASN A 99 14.71 -8.70 -10.15
N PRO A 100 15.38 -9.83 -9.81
CA PRO A 100 14.73 -10.98 -9.17
C PRO A 100 14.04 -10.67 -7.83
N ASN A 101 14.33 -9.51 -7.22
CA ASN A 101 13.76 -9.06 -5.96
C ASN A 101 12.63 -8.03 -6.12
N PHE A 102 12.18 -7.75 -7.35
CA PHE A 102 11.01 -6.91 -7.58
C PHE A 102 9.79 -7.56 -6.92
N LEU A 103 9.18 -6.82 -5.98
CA LEU A 103 8.07 -7.29 -5.16
C LEU A 103 6.74 -7.14 -5.90
N MET A 104 5.79 -8.02 -5.59
CA MET A 104 4.48 -8.03 -6.25
C MET A 104 3.38 -8.41 -5.27
N LEU A 105 2.28 -7.65 -5.26
CA LEU A 105 1.02 -8.05 -4.62
C LEU A 105 -0.04 -8.44 -5.66
N VAL A 106 -0.63 -9.62 -5.47
CA VAL A 106 -1.76 -10.09 -6.29
C VAL A 106 -2.99 -9.28 -5.92
N TYR A 107 -3.65 -8.73 -6.93
CA TYR A 107 -4.83 -7.89 -6.73
C TYR A 107 -6.11 -8.70 -6.58
N HIS A 108 -6.95 -8.28 -5.64
CA HIS A 108 -8.33 -8.72 -5.52
C HIS A 108 -9.17 -7.66 -4.79
N LEU A 109 -10.50 -7.67 -4.91
CA LEU A 109 -11.38 -6.86 -4.05
C LEU A 109 -11.46 -7.49 -2.64
N ALA A 110 -11.33 -6.71 -1.57
CA ALA A 110 -11.33 -7.24 -0.21
C ALA A 110 -12.59 -8.03 0.14
N TYR A 111 -13.75 -7.51 -0.27
CA TYR A 111 -15.07 -8.03 0.10
C TYR A 111 -15.97 -8.30 -1.11
N GLY A 112 -15.46 -8.12 -2.32
CA GLY A 112 -16.26 -8.09 -3.54
C GLY A 112 -15.98 -9.27 -4.47
N LEU A 113 -17.02 -9.71 -5.17
CA LEU A 113 -16.92 -10.53 -6.36
C LEU A 113 -17.38 -9.72 -7.57
N ASN A 114 -16.54 -9.61 -8.59
CA ASN A 114 -16.96 -9.01 -9.87
C ASN A 114 -17.96 -9.94 -10.58
N GLY A 115 -19.24 -9.56 -10.52
CA GLY A 115 -20.35 -10.36 -11.03
C GLY A 115 -20.61 -10.15 -12.51
N ALA A 116 -20.70 -11.24 -13.27
CA ALA A 116 -21.06 -11.18 -14.68
C ALA A 116 -22.54 -10.82 -14.91
N ASP A 117 -23.38 -11.01 -13.89
CA ASP A 117 -24.82 -10.69 -13.86
C ASP A 117 -25.12 -9.27 -13.36
N GLN A 118 -24.11 -8.41 -13.21
CA GLN A 118 -24.30 -7.01 -12.87
C GLN A 118 -24.64 -6.15 -14.09
N ALA A 119 -25.28 -4.99 -13.84
CA ALA A 119 -25.65 -4.06 -14.90
C ALA A 119 -24.42 -3.51 -15.68
N ASN A 120 -23.27 -3.40 -15.01
CA ASN A 120 -22.02 -2.90 -15.57
C ASN A 120 -20.84 -3.77 -15.11
N PRO A 121 -20.69 -5.02 -15.59
CA PRO A 121 -19.66 -5.91 -15.05
C PRO A 121 -18.26 -5.33 -15.28
N VAL A 122 -17.48 -5.21 -14.20
CA VAL A 122 -16.06 -4.78 -14.26
C VAL A 122 -15.18 -6.01 -14.34
N GLY A 123 -14.18 -5.97 -15.23
CA GLY A 123 -13.22 -7.07 -15.37
C GLY A 123 -12.15 -7.02 -14.28
N ASN A 124 -11.47 -8.14 -14.07
CA ASN A 124 -10.30 -8.24 -13.20
C ASN A 124 -9.26 -9.20 -13.78
N ILE A 125 -8.07 -9.25 -13.19
CA ILE A 125 -7.13 -10.35 -13.37
C ILE A 125 -7.76 -11.61 -12.78
N THR A 126 -8.14 -12.55 -13.63
CA THR A 126 -8.81 -13.81 -13.25
C THR A 126 -7.91 -15.02 -13.42
N GLY A 127 -6.64 -14.82 -13.76
CA GLY A 127 -5.63 -15.88 -13.86
C GLY A 127 -4.32 -15.40 -14.48
N VAL A 128 -3.42 -16.35 -14.72
CA VAL A 128 -2.00 -16.19 -15.10
C VAL A 128 -1.69 -15.04 -16.07
N ASN A 129 -2.48 -14.83 -17.11
CA ASN A 129 -2.37 -13.69 -18.03
C ASN A 129 -3.76 -13.36 -18.58
N LYS A 130 -4.78 -13.39 -17.72
CA LYS A 130 -6.18 -13.31 -18.12
C LYS A 130 -6.84 -12.13 -17.44
N TRP A 131 -7.33 -11.19 -18.27
CA TRP A 131 -8.32 -10.21 -17.86
C TRP A 131 -9.71 -10.76 -18.20
N GLY A 132 -10.60 -10.84 -17.22
CA GLY A 132 -11.89 -11.47 -17.41
C GLY A 132 -12.91 -11.17 -16.32
N GLN A 133 -13.92 -12.01 -16.24
CA GLN A 133 -15.04 -11.88 -15.31
C GLN A 133 -14.91 -12.97 -14.26
N GLU A 134 -14.52 -12.57 -13.04
CA GLU A 134 -14.14 -13.49 -11.97
C GLU A 134 -15.26 -14.49 -11.65
N ASP A 135 -16.50 -14.00 -11.64
CA ASP A 135 -17.67 -14.82 -11.41
C ASP A 135 -17.78 -16.00 -12.39
N THR A 136 -17.67 -15.76 -13.69
CA THR A 136 -17.79 -16.81 -14.70
C THR A 136 -16.51 -17.61 -14.89
N ASP A 137 -15.36 -16.95 -14.70
CA ASP A 137 -14.05 -17.54 -14.94
C ASP A 137 -13.65 -18.50 -13.83
N ASN A 138 -13.94 -18.15 -12.57
CA ASN A 138 -13.39 -18.83 -11.40
C ASN A 138 -14.48 -19.23 -10.39
N PHE A 139 -15.28 -18.29 -9.91
CA PHE A 139 -16.20 -18.54 -8.78
C PHE A 139 -17.29 -19.55 -9.11
N THR A 140 -17.97 -19.39 -10.25
CA THR A 140 -19.03 -20.32 -10.70
C THR A 140 -18.48 -21.74 -10.91
N PRO A 141 -17.39 -21.95 -11.67
CA PRO A 141 -16.74 -23.26 -11.77
C PRO A 141 -16.33 -23.84 -10.41
N TYR A 142 -15.78 -23.01 -9.51
CA TYR A 142 -15.36 -23.45 -8.18
C TYR A 142 -16.55 -23.98 -7.37
N VAL A 143 -17.63 -23.20 -7.27
CA VAL A 143 -18.87 -23.58 -6.58
C VAL A 143 -19.43 -24.89 -7.13
N GLN A 144 -19.49 -25.04 -8.45
CA GLN A 144 -19.95 -26.27 -9.10
C GLN A 144 -19.07 -27.47 -8.78
N SER A 145 -17.75 -27.31 -8.86
CA SER A 145 -16.78 -28.41 -8.62
C SER A 145 -16.78 -28.91 -7.18
N LYS A 146 -17.10 -28.03 -6.22
CA LYS A 146 -17.13 -28.34 -4.78
C LYS A 146 -18.54 -28.68 -4.27
N GLY A 147 -19.57 -28.61 -5.12
CA GLY A 147 -20.95 -28.85 -4.73
C GLY A 147 -21.49 -27.85 -3.69
N LEU A 148 -21.02 -26.60 -3.75
CA LEU A 148 -21.39 -25.55 -2.79
C LEU A 148 -22.69 -24.85 -3.20
N THR A 149 -23.35 -24.23 -2.22
CA THR A 149 -24.51 -23.37 -2.47
C THR A 149 -24.03 -21.95 -2.72
N ARG A 150 -24.14 -21.48 -3.96
CA ARG A 150 -23.70 -20.15 -4.38
C ARG A 150 -24.23 -19.02 -3.49
N GLU A 151 -25.51 -19.05 -3.15
CA GLU A 151 -26.12 -17.98 -2.35
C GLU A 151 -25.46 -17.84 -0.98
N ASN A 152 -24.96 -18.91 -0.36
CA ASN A 152 -24.31 -18.82 0.95
C ASN A 152 -23.04 -17.95 0.96
N ALA A 153 -22.47 -17.62 -0.20
CA ALA A 153 -21.28 -16.77 -0.31
C ALA A 153 -21.61 -15.27 -0.34
N TYR A 154 -22.83 -14.89 -0.72
CA TYR A 154 -23.21 -13.48 -0.86
C TYR A 154 -23.70 -12.91 0.47
N GLN A 155 -23.48 -11.61 0.64
CA GLN A 155 -24.33 -10.87 1.55
C GLN A 155 -25.72 -10.69 0.93
N HIS A 156 -26.75 -10.91 1.76
CA HIS A 156 -28.12 -10.47 1.49
C HIS A 156 -28.59 -9.35 2.40
N SER A 157 -29.48 -8.51 1.87
CA SER A 157 -30.15 -7.42 2.61
C SER A 157 -31.36 -7.88 3.42
N THR A 158 -31.82 -9.12 3.25
CA THR A 158 -32.94 -9.71 4.00
C THR A 158 -32.82 -11.23 4.10
N SER A 159 -33.59 -11.85 4.99
CA SER A 159 -33.79 -13.30 5.05
C SER A 159 -35.19 -13.69 4.54
N PRO A 160 -35.36 -14.80 3.79
CA PRO A 160 -34.32 -15.76 3.39
C PRO A 160 -33.40 -15.24 2.27
N ALA A 161 -32.20 -15.83 2.17
CA ALA A 161 -31.22 -15.54 1.12
C ALA A 161 -31.74 -15.86 -0.29
N SER A 162 -31.50 -14.97 -1.25
CA SER A 162 -31.91 -15.14 -2.65
C SER A 162 -31.08 -14.25 -3.60
N GLN A 163 -31.11 -14.53 -4.90
CA GLN A 163 -30.46 -13.63 -5.86
C GLN A 163 -31.03 -12.20 -5.84
N SER A 164 -32.35 -12.05 -5.62
CA SER A 164 -33.04 -10.75 -5.64
C SER A 164 -32.71 -9.83 -4.48
N ASN A 165 -32.10 -10.33 -3.41
CA ASN A 165 -31.71 -9.54 -2.25
C ASN A 165 -30.20 -9.57 -1.99
N ARG A 166 -29.37 -9.98 -2.97
CA ARG A 166 -27.92 -9.78 -2.89
C ARG A 166 -27.59 -8.29 -2.79
N VAL A 167 -26.58 -7.97 -2.00
CA VAL A 167 -26.10 -6.60 -1.84
C VAL A 167 -25.09 -6.27 -2.95
N SER A 168 -25.36 -5.23 -3.74
CA SER A 168 -24.45 -4.74 -4.79
C SER A 168 -23.78 -3.45 -4.37
N TYR A 169 -22.48 -3.35 -4.58
CA TYR A 169 -21.72 -2.12 -4.39
C TYR A 169 -21.84 -1.19 -5.62
N PRO A 170 -21.73 0.15 -5.48
CA PRO A 170 -21.82 1.08 -6.61
C PRO A 170 -20.69 0.95 -7.64
N ASP A 171 -19.47 0.65 -7.18
CA ASP A 171 -18.43 0.06 -8.04
C ASP A 171 -18.83 -1.41 -8.26
N PRO A 172 -19.14 -1.85 -9.48
CA PRO A 172 -20.06 -2.96 -9.72
C PRO A 172 -19.43 -4.32 -9.38
N TYR A 173 -19.52 -4.65 -8.09
CA TYR A 173 -19.25 -5.96 -7.52
C TYR A 173 -20.35 -6.36 -6.53
N TRP A 174 -20.52 -7.67 -6.35
CA TRP A 174 -21.42 -8.22 -5.35
C TRP A 174 -20.68 -8.28 -4.02
N LEU A 175 -21.29 -7.74 -2.97
CA LEU A 175 -20.72 -7.83 -1.64
C LEU A 175 -20.86 -9.26 -1.14
N MET A 176 -19.73 -9.85 -0.76
CA MET A 176 -19.64 -11.20 -0.28
C MET A 176 -19.78 -11.21 1.24
N ASP A 177 -20.39 -12.27 1.78
CA ASP A 177 -20.42 -12.47 3.23
C ASP A 177 -19.03 -12.89 3.69
N VAL A 178 -18.31 -11.97 4.32
CA VAL A 178 -16.94 -12.22 4.81
C VAL A 178 -16.89 -13.25 5.93
N ALA A 179 -18.03 -13.66 6.51
CA ALA A 179 -18.13 -14.77 7.46
C ALA A 179 -18.49 -16.11 6.78
N SER A 180 -18.86 -16.10 5.50
CA SER A 180 -19.22 -17.30 4.75
C SER A 180 -18.04 -18.26 4.59
N THR A 181 -18.30 -19.55 4.83
CA THR A 181 -17.30 -20.59 4.62
C THR A 181 -17.07 -20.83 3.13
N GLU A 182 -18.12 -20.75 2.32
CA GLU A 182 -18.07 -20.89 0.86
C GLU A 182 -17.22 -19.78 0.23
N TRP A 183 -17.45 -18.52 0.62
CA TRP A 183 -16.66 -17.39 0.12
C TRP A 183 -15.20 -17.50 0.54
N ARG A 184 -14.92 -17.71 1.83
CA ARG A 184 -13.56 -17.84 2.35
C ARG A 184 -12.79 -18.97 1.66
N SER A 185 -13.43 -20.14 1.51
CA SER A 185 -12.79 -21.29 0.86
C SER A 185 -12.44 -21.00 -0.60
N TYR A 186 -13.39 -20.44 -1.36
CA TYR A 186 -13.13 -20.02 -2.74
C TYR A 186 -11.97 -19.04 -2.82
N LEU A 187 -12.06 -17.95 -2.07
CA LEU A 187 -11.11 -16.86 -2.19
C LEU A 187 -9.71 -17.28 -1.76
N PHE A 188 -9.59 -18.00 -0.65
CA PHE A 188 -8.29 -18.39 -0.13
C PHE A 188 -7.61 -19.43 -1.04
N ASP A 189 -8.36 -20.44 -1.52
CA ASP A 189 -7.83 -21.43 -2.47
C ASP A 189 -7.37 -20.73 -3.77
N THR A 190 -8.18 -19.82 -4.29
CA THR A 190 -7.91 -19.09 -5.55
C THR A 190 -6.69 -18.18 -5.43
N LEU A 191 -6.59 -17.39 -4.36
CA LEU A 191 -5.45 -16.52 -4.13
C LEU A 191 -4.17 -17.30 -3.85
N LEU A 192 -4.22 -18.44 -3.16
CA LEU A 192 -3.05 -19.31 -3.00
C LEU A 192 -2.58 -19.87 -4.34
N GLU A 193 -3.51 -20.27 -5.21
CA GLU A 193 -3.19 -20.71 -6.57
C GLU A 193 -2.51 -19.59 -7.37
N TRP A 194 -3.08 -18.38 -7.38
CA TRP A 194 -2.54 -17.26 -8.16
C TRP A 194 -1.16 -16.81 -7.69
N GLN A 195 -0.93 -16.83 -6.37
CA GLN A 195 0.37 -16.51 -5.80
C GLN A 195 1.42 -17.60 -6.07
N GLY A 196 0.96 -18.85 -6.22
CA GLY A 196 1.77 -20.03 -6.51
C GLY A 196 2.18 -20.20 -7.97
N TYR A 197 1.75 -19.31 -8.89
CA TYR A 197 2.22 -19.38 -10.27
C TYR A 197 3.76 -19.31 -10.31
N PRO A 198 4.44 -20.19 -11.06
CA PRO A 198 5.87 -20.49 -10.89
C PRO A 198 6.82 -19.30 -10.84
N THR A 199 6.43 -18.20 -11.47
CA THR A 199 7.20 -16.97 -11.59
C THR A 199 6.52 -15.76 -10.90
N ALA A 200 5.23 -15.87 -10.58
CA ALA A 200 4.50 -14.83 -9.86
C ALA A 200 5.03 -14.66 -8.44
N LYS A 201 5.47 -15.75 -7.77
CA LYS A 201 6.07 -15.79 -6.41
C LYS A 201 5.71 -14.55 -5.60
N ALA A 202 4.42 -14.36 -5.37
CA ALA A 202 3.93 -13.09 -4.88
C ALA A 202 4.54 -12.79 -3.50
N THR A 203 4.67 -11.52 -3.17
CA THR A 203 4.98 -11.10 -1.81
C THR A 203 3.72 -11.19 -0.94
N GLY A 204 2.54 -11.10 -1.55
CA GLY A 204 1.25 -11.21 -0.88
C GLY A 204 0.08 -10.84 -1.77
N VAL A 205 -1.01 -10.43 -1.13
CA VAL A 205 -2.22 -9.93 -1.77
C VAL A 205 -2.50 -8.49 -1.37
N PHE A 206 -2.91 -7.70 -2.37
CA PHE A 206 -3.50 -6.39 -2.19
C PHE A 206 -5.02 -6.53 -2.36
N LEU A 207 -5.73 -6.09 -1.33
CA LEU A 207 -7.18 -6.26 -1.19
C LEU A 207 -7.87 -4.90 -1.26
N ASP A 208 -8.29 -4.53 -2.47
CA ASP A 208 -8.87 -3.23 -2.77
C ASP A 208 -10.24 -3.04 -2.10
N VAL A 209 -10.64 -1.81 -1.80
CA VAL A 209 -11.91 -1.51 -1.10
C VAL A 209 -12.05 -2.27 0.23
N GLY A 210 -10.96 -2.29 1.00
CA GLY A 210 -10.82 -2.97 2.30
C GLY A 210 -11.38 -2.19 3.50
N PHE A 211 -12.08 -1.09 3.28
CA PHE A 211 -12.85 -0.36 4.30
C PHE A 211 -14.29 -0.88 4.37
N PRO A 212 -15.02 -0.66 5.47
CA PRO A 212 -16.42 -1.09 5.53
C PRO A 212 -17.23 -0.50 4.34
N PRO A 213 -18.41 -1.04 3.99
CA PRO A 213 -19.21 -0.52 2.87
C PRO A 213 -20.12 0.64 3.32
N TRP A 214 -19.58 1.87 3.44
CA TRP A 214 -20.32 3.00 4.06
C TRP A 214 -19.75 4.39 3.74
N TYR A 215 -18.74 4.48 2.86
CA TYR A 215 -18.31 5.76 2.27
C TYR A 215 -19.49 6.40 1.48
N SER A 216 -19.27 7.45 0.70
CA SER A 216 -20.25 7.91 -0.31
C SER A 216 -20.72 6.81 -1.29
N TYR A 217 -20.14 5.61 -1.18
CA TYR A 217 -20.37 4.40 -1.95
C TYR A 217 -21.11 3.28 -1.18
N GLN A 218 -21.93 3.60 -0.17
CA GLN A 218 -22.64 2.53 0.57
C GLN A 218 -23.56 1.71 -0.37
N PRO A 219 -23.55 0.37 -0.30
CA PRO A 219 -24.47 -0.46 -1.05
C PRO A 219 -25.92 -0.23 -0.65
N ASP A 220 -26.82 -0.28 -1.62
CA ASP A 220 -28.25 -0.16 -1.35
C ASP A 220 -28.73 -1.29 -0.43
N GLY A 221 -29.39 -0.91 0.67
CA GLY A 221 -30.00 -1.85 1.63
C GLY A 221 -29.02 -2.59 2.55
N TRP A 222 -27.71 -2.37 2.44
CA TRP A 222 -26.69 -3.06 3.25
C TRP A 222 -26.79 -2.80 4.75
N TRP A 223 -27.15 -1.58 5.14
CA TRP A 223 -27.31 -1.19 6.55
C TRP A 223 -28.52 -1.83 7.25
N ALA A 224 -29.39 -2.54 6.53
CA ALA A 224 -30.55 -3.19 7.13
C ALA A 224 -30.13 -4.47 7.88
N GLU A 225 -31.07 -5.10 8.57
CA GLU A 225 -30.88 -6.45 9.09
C GLU A 225 -30.54 -7.40 7.93
N PRO A 226 -29.48 -8.23 8.04
CA PRO A 226 -28.81 -8.62 9.30
C PRO A 226 -27.53 -7.85 9.66
N ALA A 227 -27.09 -6.88 8.85
CA ALA A 227 -25.75 -6.30 8.96
C ALA A 227 -25.68 -5.02 9.81
N GLY A 228 -26.70 -4.15 9.79
CA GLY A 228 -26.59 -2.81 10.41
C GLY A 228 -27.71 -2.42 11.38
N GLY A 229 -28.72 -3.27 11.56
CA GLY A 229 -29.87 -2.98 12.43
C GLY A 229 -30.45 -1.59 12.18
N ALA A 230 -30.48 -0.74 13.20
CA ALA A 230 -31.09 0.60 13.15
C ALA A 230 -30.10 1.79 13.13
N SER A 231 -28.78 1.56 13.14
CA SER A 231 -27.81 2.66 13.17
C SER A 231 -26.45 2.33 12.58
N ARG A 232 -25.73 3.37 12.15
CA ARG A 232 -24.32 3.28 11.70
C ARG A 232 -23.45 2.59 12.75
N GLN A 233 -23.62 2.92 14.04
CA GLN A 233 -22.88 2.28 15.12
C GLN A 233 -23.15 0.77 15.24
N ALA A 234 -24.39 0.34 15.00
CA ALA A 234 -24.75 -1.08 15.01
C ALA A 234 -24.09 -1.82 13.83
N LEU A 235 -24.02 -1.19 12.65
CA LEU A 235 -23.28 -1.73 11.51
C LEU A 235 -21.80 -1.91 11.81
N ILE A 236 -21.14 -0.92 12.42
CA ILE A 236 -19.73 -1.02 12.82
C ILE A 236 -19.51 -2.18 13.78
N ALA A 237 -20.33 -2.23 14.84
CA ALA A 237 -20.24 -3.25 15.88
C ALA A 237 -20.45 -4.65 15.33
N TRP A 238 -21.23 -4.78 14.25
CA TRP A 238 -21.45 -6.04 13.54
C TRP A 238 -20.32 -6.36 12.56
N TRP A 239 -19.83 -5.39 11.77
CA TRP A 239 -18.89 -5.61 10.69
C TRP A 239 -17.44 -5.74 11.15
N ASN A 240 -16.96 -4.85 12.03
CA ASN A 240 -15.55 -4.84 12.42
C ASN A 240 -15.04 -6.18 12.96
N PRO A 241 -15.76 -6.86 13.89
CA PRO A 241 -15.34 -8.18 14.35
C PRO A 241 -15.29 -9.23 13.24
N ARG A 242 -16.21 -9.16 12.26
CA ARG A 242 -16.28 -10.09 11.12
C ARG A 242 -15.14 -9.85 10.13
N ALA A 243 -14.86 -8.58 9.80
CA ALA A 243 -13.74 -8.20 8.95
C ALA A 243 -12.40 -8.57 9.62
N LYS A 244 -12.26 -8.35 10.93
CA LYS A 244 -11.08 -8.77 11.69
C LYS A 244 -10.89 -10.29 11.65
N ASP A 245 -11.95 -11.06 11.90
CA ASP A 245 -11.92 -12.52 11.82
C ASP A 245 -11.58 -13.01 10.40
N TYR A 246 -12.16 -12.38 9.39
CA TYR A 246 -11.88 -12.67 7.98
C TYR A 246 -10.40 -12.48 7.61
N PHE A 247 -9.80 -11.34 7.94
CA PHE A 247 -8.37 -11.12 7.66
C PHE A 247 -7.47 -12.03 8.52
N ASN A 248 -7.85 -12.32 9.77
CA ASN A 248 -7.13 -13.31 10.58
C ASN A 248 -7.16 -14.70 9.95
N ALA A 249 -8.32 -15.15 9.47
CA ALA A 249 -8.46 -16.42 8.78
C ALA A 249 -7.61 -16.46 7.49
N MET A 250 -7.59 -15.37 6.73
CA MET A 250 -6.75 -15.26 5.53
C MET A 250 -5.26 -15.30 5.87
N ARG A 251 -4.80 -14.56 6.89
CA ARG A 251 -3.40 -14.61 7.35
C ARG A 251 -2.99 -15.98 7.86
N ALA A 252 -3.91 -16.71 8.48
CA ALA A 252 -3.67 -18.09 8.91
C ALA A 252 -3.52 -19.02 7.69
N ALA A 253 -4.37 -18.88 6.68
CA ALA A 253 -4.26 -19.63 5.43
C ALA A 253 -2.98 -19.29 4.65
N PHE A 254 -2.49 -18.05 4.76
CA PHE A 254 -1.33 -17.54 4.04
C PHE A 254 -0.03 -17.58 4.86
N ALA A 255 -0.07 -18.19 6.04
CA ALA A 255 1.11 -18.52 6.83
C ALA A 255 2.00 -19.52 6.06
N PRO A 256 3.32 -19.52 6.30
CA PRO A 256 4.22 -20.42 5.57
C PRO A 256 3.87 -21.89 5.88
N GLY A 257 3.85 -22.73 4.84
CA GLY A 257 3.50 -24.15 4.94
C GLY A 257 4.29 -25.01 3.95
N ASN A 258 4.00 -26.32 3.90
CA ASN A 258 4.73 -27.27 3.06
C ASN A 258 4.62 -27.02 1.55
N GLY A 259 3.71 -26.15 1.10
CA GLY A 259 3.45 -25.89 -0.32
C GLY A 259 3.65 -24.44 -0.78
N HIS A 260 3.87 -23.49 0.15
CA HIS A 260 4.06 -22.08 -0.20
C HIS A 260 4.76 -21.30 0.91
N PRO A 261 5.49 -20.22 0.56
CA PRO A 261 6.01 -19.27 1.53
C PRO A 261 4.86 -18.51 2.22
N ARG A 262 5.21 -17.65 3.17
CA ARG A 262 4.28 -16.65 3.70
C ARG A 262 3.88 -15.66 2.61
N TYR A 263 2.61 -15.29 2.59
CA TYR A 263 2.07 -14.21 1.78
C TYR A 263 1.44 -13.13 2.67
N LEU A 264 1.72 -11.86 2.37
CA LEU A 264 1.15 -10.72 3.09
C LEU A 264 -0.34 -10.53 2.78
N VAL A 265 -1.11 -10.05 3.75
CA VAL A 265 -2.50 -9.62 3.58
C VAL A 265 -2.60 -8.10 3.78
N ILE A 266 -2.72 -7.35 2.68
CA ILE A 266 -2.69 -5.87 2.66
C ILE A 266 -4.01 -5.31 2.10
N PRO A 267 -4.99 -4.92 2.94
CA PRO A 267 -6.18 -4.22 2.48
C PRO A 267 -5.93 -2.74 2.16
N ASN A 268 -6.80 -2.18 1.31
CA ASN A 268 -6.95 -0.76 1.04
C ASN A 268 -8.06 -0.15 1.90
N PRO A 269 -7.80 0.41 3.10
CA PRO A 269 -8.82 1.06 3.91
C PRO A 269 -9.04 2.55 3.54
N ASP A 270 -8.62 2.98 2.34
CA ASP A 270 -8.63 4.39 1.90
C ASP A 270 -7.78 5.29 2.83
N ALA A 271 -8.02 6.59 2.84
CA ALA A 271 -7.23 7.58 3.56
C ALA A 271 -7.37 7.56 5.10
N LEU A 272 -8.26 6.73 5.66
CA LEU A 272 -8.51 6.61 7.12
C LEU A 272 -8.98 7.90 7.82
N VAL A 273 -9.65 8.79 7.10
CA VAL A 273 -10.11 10.10 7.61
C VAL A 273 -11.54 10.11 8.16
N ASP A 274 -12.32 9.03 8.03
CA ASP A 274 -13.70 9.04 8.54
C ASP A 274 -13.73 8.93 10.07
N GLY A 275 -14.17 10.00 10.75
CA GLY A 275 -14.28 10.06 12.20
C GLY A 275 -15.31 9.13 12.84
N THR A 276 -16.13 8.46 12.03
CA THR A 276 -17.26 7.68 12.53
C THR A 276 -16.91 6.22 12.82
N ASP A 277 -15.93 5.65 12.10
CA ASP A 277 -15.54 4.23 12.25
C ASP A 277 -14.08 4.10 12.62
N GLU A 278 -13.81 3.34 13.68
CA GLU A 278 -12.44 2.92 13.98
C GLU A 278 -12.11 1.65 13.16
N PRO A 279 -10.99 1.63 12.39
CA PRO A 279 -10.64 0.51 11.52
C PRO A 279 -9.97 -0.65 12.29
N GLU A 280 -10.61 -1.14 13.35
CA GLU A 280 -10.07 -2.17 14.25
C GLU A 280 -9.76 -3.49 13.53
N PHE A 281 -10.38 -3.73 12.37
CA PHE A 281 -10.08 -4.90 11.54
C PHE A 281 -8.63 -4.93 11.05
N LEU A 282 -7.94 -3.77 10.96
CA LEU A 282 -6.52 -3.69 10.62
C LEU A 282 -5.63 -4.43 11.62
N GLU A 283 -6.10 -4.68 12.85
CA GLU A 283 -5.38 -5.55 13.79
C GLU A 283 -5.13 -6.95 13.21
N GLY A 284 -6.08 -7.45 12.40
CA GLY A 284 -6.02 -8.76 11.76
C GLY A 284 -5.30 -8.81 10.42
N THR A 285 -4.59 -7.76 10.01
CA THR A 285 -3.88 -7.68 8.70
C THR A 285 -2.35 -7.69 8.88
N ASP A 286 -1.61 -7.81 7.77
CA ASP A 286 -0.14 -7.62 7.75
C ASP A 286 0.28 -6.18 7.43
N GLY A 287 -0.68 -5.30 7.17
CA GLY A 287 -0.45 -3.94 6.73
C GLY A 287 -1.69 -3.21 6.27
N ALA A 288 -1.47 -2.07 5.63
CA ALA A 288 -2.50 -1.27 4.99
C ALA A 288 -1.91 -0.56 3.77
N PHE A 289 -2.74 -0.41 2.74
CA PHE A 289 -2.51 0.45 1.60
C PHE A 289 -3.46 1.65 1.70
N THR A 290 -2.99 2.82 2.08
CA THR A 290 -3.85 4.00 2.19
C THR A 290 -3.88 4.73 0.85
N GLU A 291 -4.97 4.56 0.11
CA GLU A 291 -5.23 5.27 -1.14
C GLU A 291 -5.71 6.70 -0.90
N ASN A 292 -5.51 7.59 -1.89
CA ASN A 292 -5.99 8.97 -1.88
C ASN A 292 -5.56 9.74 -0.62
N TRP A 293 -4.41 9.38 -0.03
CA TRP A 293 -4.04 9.82 1.32
C TRP A 293 -3.78 11.33 1.42
N GLN A 294 -3.67 12.04 0.29
CA GLN A 294 -3.66 13.50 0.25
C GLN A 294 -4.89 14.13 0.91
N VAL A 295 -6.05 13.46 0.95
CA VAL A 295 -7.24 14.01 1.61
C VAL A 295 -7.07 14.11 3.13
N ALA A 296 -6.20 13.29 3.72
CA ALA A 296 -5.84 13.43 5.14
C ALA A 296 -5.15 14.76 5.42
N MET A 297 -4.59 15.43 4.40
CA MET A 297 -3.96 16.73 4.55
C MET A 297 -4.98 17.88 4.53
N SER A 298 -6.28 17.63 4.29
CA SER A 298 -7.30 18.66 4.04
C SER A 298 -7.48 19.64 5.21
N ASN A 299 -7.41 19.12 6.44
CA ASN A 299 -7.58 19.86 7.68
C ASN A 299 -6.89 19.16 8.87
N PRO A 300 -6.65 19.87 9.99
CA PRO A 300 -5.95 19.31 11.15
C PRO A 300 -6.60 18.04 11.74
N GLY A 301 -7.92 17.97 11.73
CA GLY A 301 -8.68 16.84 12.30
C GLY A 301 -8.51 15.57 11.49
N ASP A 302 -8.68 15.66 10.17
CA ASP A 302 -8.48 14.53 9.25
C ASP A 302 -7.04 14.02 9.31
N TRP A 303 -6.07 14.95 9.35
CA TRP A 303 -4.65 14.63 9.45
C TRP A 303 -4.36 13.82 10.71
N ASN A 304 -4.77 14.36 11.87
CA ASN A 304 -4.50 13.71 13.15
C ASN A 304 -5.23 12.38 13.29
N LEU A 305 -6.46 12.29 12.78
CA LEU A 305 -7.22 11.06 12.82
C LEU A 305 -6.56 9.95 11.98
N SER A 306 -6.19 10.26 10.74
CA SER A 306 -5.52 9.32 9.84
C SER A 306 -4.14 8.92 10.38
N ALA A 307 -3.31 9.89 10.77
CA ALA A 307 -1.98 9.65 11.32
C ALA A 307 -2.01 8.82 12.61
N ARG A 308 -2.97 9.08 13.52
CA ARG A 308 -3.17 8.27 14.73
C ARG A 308 -3.51 6.83 14.39
N ARG A 309 -4.37 6.59 13.40
CA ARG A 309 -4.77 5.23 12.99
C ARG A 309 -3.62 4.48 12.31
N VAL A 310 -2.85 5.16 11.46
CA VAL A 310 -1.62 4.60 10.86
C VAL A 310 -0.63 4.19 11.95
N CYS A 311 -0.33 5.08 12.91
CA CYS A 311 0.53 4.76 14.05
C CYS A 311 0.01 3.53 14.82
N LYS A 312 -1.24 3.61 15.31
CA LYS A 312 -1.84 2.62 16.19
C LYS A 312 -1.95 1.23 15.57
N TYR A 313 -2.43 1.14 14.33
CA TYR A 313 -2.80 -0.13 13.73
C TYR A 313 -1.73 -0.72 12.81
N VAL A 314 -0.86 0.12 12.25
CA VAL A 314 0.06 -0.27 11.18
C VAL A 314 1.51 -0.09 11.62
N THR A 315 1.99 1.15 11.74
CA THR A 315 3.43 1.38 11.79
C THR A 315 4.05 1.02 13.14
N SER A 316 3.38 1.28 14.27
CA SER A 316 3.87 0.84 15.59
C SER A 316 3.80 -0.68 15.80
N ALA A 317 2.97 -1.36 15.00
CA ALA A 317 2.85 -2.82 14.99
C ALA A 317 3.85 -3.48 14.02
N ALA A 318 4.81 -2.71 13.47
CA ALA A 318 5.78 -3.17 12.47
C ALA A 318 5.14 -3.80 11.21
N LYS A 319 3.92 -3.37 10.86
CA LYS A 319 3.19 -3.83 9.68
C LYS A 319 3.53 -3.00 8.45
N VAL A 320 3.27 -3.54 7.28
CA VAL A 320 3.55 -2.87 6.01
C VAL A 320 2.60 -1.69 5.82
N TRP A 321 3.14 -0.51 5.50
CA TRP A 321 2.32 0.65 5.15
C TRP A 321 2.65 1.12 3.74
N MET A 322 1.69 1.10 2.84
CA MET A 322 1.85 1.66 1.49
C MET A 322 0.99 2.91 1.39
N VAL A 323 1.61 4.04 1.07
CA VAL A 323 0.93 5.33 0.91
C VAL A 323 0.79 5.62 -0.56
N ASP A 324 -0.45 5.70 -1.01
CA ASP A 324 -0.76 6.12 -2.37
C ASP A 324 -1.43 7.49 -2.39
N ILE A 325 -0.86 8.32 -3.25
CA ILE A 325 -1.33 9.65 -3.58
C ILE A 325 -1.75 9.60 -5.04
N THR A 326 -3.06 9.42 -5.25
CA THR A 326 -3.67 9.17 -6.56
C THR A 326 -3.49 10.34 -7.55
N GLN A 327 -3.10 11.52 -7.06
CA GLN A 327 -2.72 12.65 -7.88
C GLN A 327 -1.24 12.60 -8.23
N ALA A 328 -0.91 12.93 -9.48
CA ALA A 328 0.48 13.23 -9.85
C ALA A 328 1.04 14.34 -8.96
N GLY A 329 2.27 14.18 -8.48
CA GLY A 329 2.94 15.20 -7.68
C GLY A 329 3.05 16.55 -8.39
N THR A 330 3.08 16.58 -9.72
CA THR A 330 3.04 17.80 -10.54
C THR A 330 1.70 18.54 -10.49
N SER A 331 0.63 17.86 -10.07
CA SER A 331 -0.71 18.45 -9.90
C SER A 331 -0.95 18.94 -8.47
N LEU A 332 -0.08 18.58 -7.52
CA LEU A 332 -0.13 19.02 -6.13
C LEU A 332 0.63 20.33 -5.94
N SER A 333 0.18 21.13 -4.98
CA SER A 333 0.98 22.27 -4.55
C SER A 333 2.27 21.80 -3.87
N GLN A 334 3.32 22.64 -3.88
CA GLN A 334 4.56 22.32 -3.16
C GLN A 334 4.29 22.09 -1.66
N ALA A 335 3.37 22.85 -1.07
CA ALA A 335 2.99 22.70 0.34
C ALA A 335 2.33 21.34 0.61
N ASP A 336 1.47 20.86 -0.29
CA ASP A 336 0.85 19.54 -0.13
C ASP A 336 1.88 18.41 -0.26
N ARG A 337 2.82 18.51 -1.20
CA ARG A 337 3.93 17.55 -1.34
C ARG A 337 4.80 17.52 -0.09
N GLU A 338 5.17 18.69 0.44
CA GLU A 338 5.90 18.83 1.70
C GLU A 338 5.15 18.19 2.87
N MET A 339 3.84 18.45 2.95
CA MET A 339 2.98 17.94 4.01
C MET A 339 2.84 16.40 3.96
N ILE A 340 2.62 15.83 2.77
CA ILE A 340 2.55 14.38 2.53
C ILE A 340 3.88 13.71 2.91
N LEU A 341 4.99 14.19 2.35
CA LEU A 341 6.30 13.58 2.58
C LEU A 341 6.74 13.71 4.04
N GLY A 342 6.55 14.88 4.65
CA GLY A 342 6.83 15.09 6.06
C GLY A 342 6.05 14.15 6.96
N SER A 343 4.75 13.97 6.67
CA SER A 343 3.90 13.03 7.40
C SER A 343 4.36 11.58 7.21
N PHE A 344 4.73 11.18 5.99
CA PHE A 344 5.28 9.85 5.73
C PHE A 344 6.56 9.61 6.54
N LEU A 345 7.53 10.54 6.51
CA LEU A 345 8.78 10.40 7.27
C LEU A 345 8.54 10.39 8.80
N LEU A 346 7.56 11.18 9.27
CA LEU A 346 7.14 11.19 10.67
C LEU A 346 6.59 9.83 11.11
N LEU A 347 5.77 9.17 10.28
CA LEU A 347 4.97 8.01 10.71
C LEU A 347 5.56 6.65 10.31
N ARG A 348 6.40 6.59 9.28
CA ARG A 348 6.89 5.34 8.67
C ARG A 348 7.62 4.40 9.63
N ASN A 349 7.47 3.10 9.46
CA ASN A 349 8.39 2.11 10.03
C ASN A 349 9.38 1.61 8.95
N ALA A 350 10.03 0.47 9.20
CA ALA A 350 11.01 -0.12 8.30
C ALA A 350 10.40 -0.83 7.07
N THR A 351 9.07 -0.91 6.96
CA THR A 351 8.34 -1.55 5.86
C THR A 351 7.25 -0.61 5.32
N SER A 352 7.60 0.66 5.15
CA SER A 352 6.68 1.70 4.68
C SER A 352 7.12 2.28 3.33
N TYR A 353 6.23 2.28 2.35
CA TYR A 353 6.50 2.71 0.98
C TYR A 353 5.55 3.84 0.58
N ILE A 354 5.99 4.72 -0.32
CA ILE A 354 5.20 5.87 -0.76
C ILE A 354 5.22 5.99 -2.27
N MET A 355 4.12 6.46 -2.85
CA MET A 355 4.08 6.91 -4.23
C MET A 355 3.27 8.19 -4.38
N LEU A 356 3.65 8.97 -5.39
CA LEU A 356 2.91 10.10 -5.92
C LEU A 356 2.60 9.76 -7.38
N GLY A 357 1.34 9.75 -7.79
CA GLY A 357 1.06 9.49 -9.20
C GLY A 357 -0.31 8.92 -9.51
N GLY A 358 -0.81 9.33 -10.67
CA GLY A 358 -1.75 8.55 -11.47
C GLY A 358 -1.04 7.40 -12.22
N GLY A 359 -1.63 6.94 -13.33
CA GLY A 359 -1.19 5.74 -14.07
C GLY A 359 0.21 5.80 -14.73
N ASP A 360 0.93 6.91 -14.63
CA ASP A 360 2.22 7.14 -15.31
C ASP A 360 3.43 6.65 -14.50
N ILE A 361 4.57 6.47 -15.18
CA ILE A 361 5.87 6.19 -14.56
C ILE A 361 6.49 7.52 -14.14
N THR A 362 6.55 7.79 -12.85
CA THR A 362 6.93 9.10 -12.30
C THR A 362 8.10 9.00 -11.32
N TRP A 363 8.88 10.08 -11.25
CA TRP A 363 9.93 10.26 -10.25
C TRP A 363 9.89 11.67 -9.69
N TYR A 364 10.21 11.79 -8.40
CA TYR A 364 10.19 13.05 -7.70
C TYR A 364 11.41 13.19 -6.79
N PRO A 365 11.99 14.40 -6.68
CA PRO A 365 13.22 14.63 -5.92
C PRO A 365 13.07 14.34 -4.42
N GLU A 366 11.86 14.42 -3.87
CA GLU A 366 11.58 14.07 -2.47
C GLU A 366 11.90 12.61 -2.13
N TYR A 367 11.90 11.69 -3.10
CA TYR A 367 12.29 10.31 -2.87
C TYR A 367 13.78 10.16 -2.55
N GLU A 368 14.58 11.18 -2.88
CA GLU A 368 16.02 11.22 -2.64
C GLU A 368 16.39 11.86 -1.29
N ILE A 369 15.41 12.23 -0.46
CA ILE A 369 15.68 12.74 0.89
C ILE A 369 16.29 11.64 1.75
N ASP A 370 17.52 11.89 2.21
CA ASP A 370 18.26 11.04 3.15
C ASP A 370 18.64 11.84 4.41
N LEU A 371 17.94 11.52 5.51
CA LEU A 371 18.23 12.02 6.85
C LEU A 371 18.96 10.97 7.70
N GLY A 372 19.31 9.82 7.12
CA GLY A 372 19.61 8.60 7.85
C GLY A 372 18.35 7.89 8.37
N GLY A 373 18.58 6.76 9.05
CA GLY A 373 17.49 6.02 9.69
C GLY A 373 16.84 6.83 10.80
N TYR A 374 15.55 6.62 11.03
CA TYR A 374 14.91 7.16 12.22
C TYR A 374 15.51 6.55 13.49
N GLU A 375 15.58 7.30 14.59
CA GLU A 375 16.23 6.81 15.81
C GLU A 375 15.34 5.85 16.62
N GLN A 376 14.02 6.02 16.52
CA GLN A 376 13.03 5.25 17.27
C GLN A 376 11.90 4.76 16.36
N GLU A 377 11.42 3.54 16.62
CA GLU A 377 10.21 3.02 15.97
C GLU A 377 9.02 3.95 16.20
N PRO A 378 8.05 4.01 15.26
CA PRO A 378 6.85 4.81 15.45
C PRO A 378 6.08 4.39 16.73
N PRO A 379 5.63 5.35 17.55
CA PRO A 379 4.84 5.03 18.73
C PRO A 379 3.42 4.58 18.34
N ALA A 380 2.77 3.82 19.21
CA ALA A 380 1.37 3.44 19.04
C ALA A 380 0.39 4.63 19.18
N ASP A 381 0.82 5.69 19.87
CA ASP A 381 0.09 6.94 20.02
C ASP A 381 0.87 8.08 19.38
N LEU A 382 0.27 8.70 18.36
CA LEU A 382 0.82 9.86 17.65
C LEU A 382 1.20 11.00 18.60
N GLU A 383 0.44 11.18 19.68
CA GLU A 383 0.67 12.26 20.64
C GLU A 383 2.01 12.11 21.39
N SER A 384 2.63 10.93 21.36
CA SER A 384 3.99 10.71 21.86
C SER A 384 5.06 11.43 21.02
N LEU A 385 4.75 11.82 19.78
CA LEU A 385 5.64 12.62 18.92
C LEU A 385 5.40 14.12 19.09
N ARG A 386 4.36 14.55 19.83
CA ARG A 386 3.98 15.96 19.93
C ARG A 386 4.98 16.75 20.78
N VAL A 387 5.44 17.87 20.25
CA VAL A 387 6.38 18.80 20.92
C VAL A 387 5.76 20.18 21.21
N ALA A 388 4.66 20.54 20.55
CA ALA A 388 3.88 21.76 20.84
C ALA A 388 2.44 21.66 20.30
N GLY A 389 1.58 22.60 20.69
CA GLY A 389 0.17 22.67 20.28
C GLY A 389 -0.77 21.76 21.08
N ASP A 390 -2.05 21.78 20.73
CA ASP A 390 -3.12 21.11 21.49
C ASP A 390 -3.24 19.61 21.14
N GLY A 391 -2.90 19.22 19.90
CA GLY A 391 -3.04 17.87 19.34
C GLY A 391 -4.48 17.53 18.95
N ALA A 392 -4.82 16.24 18.92
CA ALA A 392 -6.19 15.75 18.69
C ALA A 392 -6.87 16.38 17.44
N ALA A 393 -8.10 16.85 17.51
CA ALA A 393 -8.76 17.44 16.34
C ALA A 393 -8.18 18.81 15.91
N GLN A 394 -7.39 19.45 16.79
CA GLN A 394 -6.84 20.80 16.58
C GLN A 394 -5.50 20.81 15.86
N GLY A 395 -4.86 19.65 15.70
CA GLY A 395 -3.50 19.56 15.19
C GLY A 395 -2.46 19.89 16.26
N GLY A 396 -1.20 19.67 15.92
CA GLY A 396 -0.07 19.97 16.79
C GLY A 396 1.22 20.07 15.99
N LEU A 397 2.32 20.32 16.69
CA LEU A 397 3.65 20.18 16.15
C LEU A 397 4.23 18.85 16.60
N TYR A 398 4.56 17.98 15.64
CA TYR A 398 5.09 16.65 15.88
C TYR A 398 6.53 16.56 15.36
N LEU A 399 7.38 15.84 16.06
CA LEU A 399 8.80 15.68 15.73
C LEU A 399 9.17 14.21 15.62
N ARG A 400 10.04 13.89 14.66
CA ARG A 400 10.79 12.64 14.66
C ARG A 400 12.28 12.85 14.38
N PRO A 401 13.17 12.35 15.25
CA PRO A 401 14.61 12.42 15.01
C PRO A 401 15.10 11.29 14.09
N HIS A 402 16.13 11.61 13.31
CA HIS A 402 16.88 10.72 12.44
C HIS A 402 18.38 10.93 12.69
N VAL A 403 19.22 9.95 12.33
CA VAL A 403 20.68 9.99 12.60
C VAL A 403 21.36 11.30 12.19
N ARG A 404 20.95 11.87 11.06
CA ARG A 404 21.50 13.13 10.52
C ARG A 404 20.41 14.14 10.23
N GLY A 405 19.30 14.11 10.95
CA GLY A 405 18.21 15.04 10.69
C GLY A 405 17.03 14.92 11.62
N MET A 406 16.00 15.70 11.31
CA MET A 406 14.71 15.58 11.96
C MET A 406 13.62 16.05 11.01
N VAL A 407 12.41 15.57 11.28
CA VAL A 407 11.20 16.03 10.60
C VAL A 407 10.29 16.65 11.64
N LEU A 408 9.85 17.88 11.35
CA LEU A 408 8.84 18.60 12.10
C LEU A 408 7.60 18.75 11.22
N VAL A 409 6.45 18.34 11.75
CA VAL A 409 5.17 18.44 11.05
C VAL A 409 4.21 19.26 11.91
N ASN A 410 3.84 20.45 11.44
CA ASN A 410 2.79 21.25 12.06
C ASN A 410 1.47 21.01 11.35
N SER A 411 0.61 20.17 11.91
CA SER A 411 -0.72 19.91 11.38
C SER A 411 -1.76 20.94 11.84
N SER A 412 -1.43 21.80 12.81
CA SER A 412 -2.38 22.78 13.35
C SER A 412 -2.66 23.93 12.39
N ALA A 413 -3.77 24.64 12.65
CA ALA A 413 -4.17 25.83 11.91
C ALA A 413 -3.39 27.11 12.32
N SER A 414 -2.45 27.01 13.25
CA SER A 414 -1.63 28.12 13.73
C SER A 414 -0.13 27.79 13.65
N ALA A 415 0.71 28.81 13.61
CA ALA A 415 2.14 28.60 13.71
C ALA A 415 2.49 28.05 15.10
N GLN A 416 3.43 27.11 15.15
CA GLN A 416 3.92 26.50 16.37
C GLN A 416 5.40 26.79 16.56
N SER A 417 5.85 26.90 17.80
CA SER A 417 7.25 27.18 18.14
C SER A 417 7.98 25.89 18.53
N TYR A 418 9.23 25.77 18.09
CA TYR A 418 10.15 24.72 18.53
C TYR A 418 11.54 25.32 18.77
N THR A 419 12.27 24.84 19.77
CA THR A 419 13.65 25.27 20.01
C THR A 419 14.60 24.27 19.36
N LEU A 420 15.21 24.65 18.23
CA LEU A 420 16.15 23.82 17.50
C LEU A 420 17.48 23.72 18.28
N PRO A 421 17.96 22.52 18.65
CA PRO A 421 19.13 22.38 19.51
C PRO A 421 20.46 22.73 18.83
N SER A 422 20.52 22.64 17.49
CA SER A 422 21.71 22.92 16.68
C SER A 422 21.32 23.54 15.34
N ALA A 423 22.27 24.18 14.65
CA ALA A 423 21.99 24.68 13.30
C ALA A 423 21.83 23.50 12.33
N MET A 424 20.90 23.62 11.39
CA MET A 424 20.57 22.60 10.40
C MET A 424 20.38 23.20 9.01
N LYS A 425 20.24 22.34 8.00
CA LYS A 425 19.89 22.69 6.63
C LYS A 425 18.50 22.20 6.28
N ARG A 426 17.63 23.07 5.74
CA ARG A 426 16.30 22.66 5.27
C ARG A 426 16.40 22.03 3.88
N ALA A 427 15.73 20.89 3.69
CA ALA A 427 15.51 20.31 2.37
C ALA A 427 14.59 21.22 1.55
N VAL A 428 15.02 21.59 0.35
CA VAL A 428 14.21 22.36 -0.62
C VAL A 428 14.26 21.63 -1.95
N TRP A 429 13.09 21.35 -2.53
CA TRP A 429 13.00 20.64 -3.80
C TRP A 429 12.00 21.25 -4.76
N SER A 430 12.13 20.91 -6.04
CA SER A 430 11.24 21.34 -7.11
C SER A 430 11.33 20.41 -8.30
N GLY A 431 10.31 20.43 -9.16
CA GLY A 431 10.25 19.57 -10.35
C GLY A 431 9.79 18.14 -10.03
N GLY A 432 10.34 17.17 -10.76
CA GLY A 432 9.83 15.81 -10.84
C GLY A 432 8.73 15.67 -11.89
N GLY A 433 8.12 14.49 -11.99
CA GLY A 433 7.09 14.18 -12.98
C GLY A 433 7.36 12.88 -13.73
N GLU A 434 6.87 12.79 -14.96
CA GLU A 434 6.96 11.59 -15.79
C GLU A 434 8.41 11.28 -16.20
N VAL A 435 8.74 9.99 -16.17
CA VAL A 435 9.96 9.43 -16.75
C VAL A 435 9.71 9.18 -18.21
N THR A 436 10.54 9.77 -19.05
CA THR A 436 10.41 9.70 -20.50
C THR A 436 10.60 8.26 -21.02
N ALA A 437 10.18 8.01 -22.26
CA ALA A 437 10.25 6.68 -22.87
C ALA A 437 11.67 6.14 -23.10
N ASP A 438 12.72 6.95 -22.95
CA ASP A 438 14.11 6.49 -22.96
C ASP A 438 14.69 6.28 -21.55
N GLY A 439 13.84 6.35 -20.51
CA GLY A 439 14.22 6.18 -19.12
C GLY A 439 14.80 7.44 -18.48
N THR A 440 14.87 8.56 -19.19
CA THR A 440 15.40 9.81 -18.64
C THR A 440 14.46 10.41 -17.61
N LEU A 441 15.03 10.76 -16.45
CA LEU A 441 14.36 11.45 -15.35
C LEU A 441 13.91 12.87 -15.76
N PRO A 442 12.77 13.35 -15.22
CA PRO A 442 12.35 14.74 -15.39
C PRO A 442 13.35 15.71 -14.75
N SER A 443 13.32 16.98 -15.18
CA SER A 443 14.09 18.04 -14.51
C SER A 443 13.63 18.18 -13.06
N GLN A 444 14.58 18.11 -12.13
CA GLN A 444 14.31 18.18 -10.70
C GLN A 444 15.50 18.74 -9.93
N THR A 445 15.22 19.26 -8.73
CA THR A 445 16.25 19.74 -7.80
C THR A 445 15.91 19.26 -6.39
N LEU A 446 16.91 18.79 -5.65
CA LEU A 446 16.88 18.64 -4.20
C LEU A 446 18.14 19.29 -3.63
N THR A 447 17.98 20.27 -2.74
CA THR A 447 19.09 21.01 -2.14
C THR A 447 18.92 21.11 -0.63
N TYR A 448 20.04 21.35 0.05
CA TYR A 448 20.11 21.54 1.50
C TYR A 448 20.94 22.78 1.80
N ASP A 449 20.66 23.87 1.10
CA ASP A 449 21.49 25.08 1.14
C ASP A 449 20.96 26.10 2.15
N LEU A 450 19.66 26.02 2.49
CA LEU A 450 19.01 26.94 3.42
C LEU A 450 19.38 26.63 4.87
N ASP A 451 20.19 27.50 5.48
CA ASP A 451 20.53 27.45 6.90
C ASP A 451 19.32 27.75 7.79
N VAL A 452 19.14 26.92 8.81
CA VAL A 452 18.20 27.11 9.91
C VAL A 452 19.02 27.18 11.20
N PRO A 453 19.16 28.36 11.83
CA PRO A 453 20.00 28.52 13.01
C PRO A 453 19.42 27.76 14.22
N ALA A 454 20.29 27.41 15.16
CA ALA A 454 19.86 26.92 16.47
C ALA A 454 19.03 27.99 17.21
N GLY A 455 18.13 27.56 18.09
CA GLY A 455 17.25 28.44 18.86
C GLY A 455 15.79 28.40 18.39
N PRO A 456 15.00 29.45 18.70
CA PRO A 456 13.58 29.47 18.39
C PRO A 456 13.31 29.41 16.87
N LEU A 457 12.57 28.39 16.46
CA LEU A 457 12.06 28.16 15.12
C LEU A 457 10.54 28.27 15.14
N GLN A 458 9.99 29.14 14.27
CA GLN A 458 8.56 29.16 13.99
C GLN A 458 8.27 28.20 12.83
N VAL A 459 7.43 27.21 13.07
CA VAL A 459 6.92 26.30 12.05
C VAL A 459 5.53 26.79 11.65
N PRO A 460 5.33 27.31 10.42
CA PRO A 460 4.03 27.81 9.97
C PRO A 460 2.90 26.79 10.14
N ALA A 461 1.67 27.28 10.22
CA ALA A 461 0.48 26.42 10.20
C ALA A 461 0.49 25.50 8.97
N ARG A 462 0.06 24.25 9.13
CA ARG A 462 -0.06 23.26 8.04
C ARG A 462 1.20 23.18 7.17
N SER A 463 2.35 23.02 7.81
CA SER A 463 3.65 23.01 7.12
C SER A 463 4.61 22.01 7.73
N VAL A 464 5.70 21.76 7.00
CA VAL A 464 6.73 20.79 7.39
C VAL A 464 8.10 21.45 7.33
N MET A 465 8.97 21.09 8.29
CA MET A 465 10.40 21.34 8.20
C MET A 465 11.12 20.00 8.16
N ILE A 466 11.75 19.70 7.03
CA ILE A 466 12.66 18.56 6.86
C ILE A 466 14.08 19.10 6.99
N LEU A 467 14.75 18.78 8.09
CA LEU A 467 16.03 19.37 8.47
C LEU A 467 17.11 18.31 8.49
N ARG A 468 18.27 18.63 7.90
CA ARG A 468 19.46 17.77 7.84
C ARG A 468 20.64 18.42 8.56
N ASP A 469 21.46 17.59 9.18
CA ASP A 469 22.78 17.96 9.70
C ASP A 469 23.61 18.63 8.59
N PRO A 470 24.26 19.80 8.84
CA PRO A 470 25.16 20.43 7.89
C PRO A 470 26.32 19.53 7.43
N ALA A 471 26.68 18.49 8.20
CA ALA A 471 27.64 17.47 7.80
C ALA A 471 27.18 16.56 6.64
N GLY A 472 25.90 16.63 6.25
CA GLY A 472 25.31 15.86 5.16
C GLY A 472 24.61 14.58 5.62
N ALA A 473 24.24 13.74 4.65
CA ALA A 473 23.67 12.42 4.92
C ALA A 473 24.73 11.48 5.52
N PRO A 474 24.33 10.43 6.26
CA PRO A 474 25.28 9.40 6.68
C PRO A 474 25.93 8.70 5.47
N PRO A 475 27.11 8.08 5.62
CA PRO A 475 27.65 7.15 4.62
C PRO A 475 26.59 6.12 4.18
N PRO A 476 26.49 5.76 2.88
CA PRO A 476 25.54 4.74 2.42
C PRO A 476 25.64 3.43 3.23
N GLY A 477 24.50 2.83 3.54
CA GLY A 477 24.41 1.57 4.32
C GLY A 477 24.34 1.75 5.85
N GLU A 478 24.79 2.89 6.38
CA GLU A 478 24.70 3.15 7.82
C GLU A 478 23.23 3.34 8.27
N GLU A 479 22.73 2.41 9.10
CA GLU A 479 21.46 2.51 9.82
C GLU A 479 21.71 2.64 11.33
N PRO A 480 20.90 3.41 12.09
CA PRO A 480 21.06 3.50 13.52
C PRO A 480 20.90 2.12 14.18
N GLY A 481 21.89 1.74 14.99
CA GLY A 481 21.93 0.48 15.71
C GLY A 481 22.58 -0.69 14.96
N SER A 482 22.98 -0.54 13.69
CA SER A 482 23.83 -1.55 13.04
C SER A 482 25.29 -1.33 13.42
N THR A 483 25.90 -2.32 14.08
CA THR A 483 27.36 -2.45 13.99
C THR A 483 27.69 -2.63 12.51
N GLN A 484 28.61 -1.79 12.02
CA GLN A 484 29.22 -1.74 10.68
C GLN A 484 28.83 -2.90 9.74
N ASP A 485 28.19 -2.58 8.60
CA ASP A 485 27.83 -3.54 7.55
C ASP A 485 29.01 -4.48 7.26
N GLY A 486 28.85 -5.76 7.58
CA GLY A 486 29.82 -6.84 7.35
C GLY A 486 30.03 -7.18 5.87
N GLY A 487 29.92 -6.19 4.97
CA GLY A 487 30.35 -6.27 3.58
C GLY A 487 31.87 -6.37 3.50
N THR A 488 32.44 -7.46 4.02
CA THR A 488 33.80 -7.83 3.70
C THR A 488 33.82 -8.20 2.22
N GLY A 489 34.48 -7.35 1.43
CA GLY A 489 34.81 -7.67 0.04
C GLY A 489 35.47 -9.04 0.00
N GLY A 490 34.81 -9.99 -0.66
CA GLY A 490 35.28 -11.35 -0.81
C GLY A 490 36.61 -11.39 -1.52
N SER A 491 37.67 -11.63 -0.76
CA SER A 491 38.87 -12.30 -1.25
C SER A 491 38.84 -13.72 -0.68
N GLY A 492 39.01 -14.70 -1.57
CA GLY A 492 38.69 -16.10 -1.36
C GLY A 492 39.41 -16.77 -0.20
N GLY A 493 38.70 -17.71 0.43
CA GLY A 493 39.23 -18.62 1.43
C GLY A 493 38.46 -19.93 1.42
N THR A 494 39.06 -20.95 0.80
CA THR A 494 38.60 -22.33 0.70
C THR A 494 38.57 -23.05 2.05
N GLY A 495 37.49 -23.82 2.30
CA GLY A 495 37.56 -25.17 2.87
C GLY A 495 37.60 -25.34 4.39
N GLY A 496 36.71 -26.19 4.92
CA GLY A 496 36.86 -26.80 6.24
C GLY A 496 35.56 -27.29 6.85
N GLY A 497 35.20 -28.55 6.59
CA GLY A 497 34.04 -29.22 7.17
C GLY A 497 34.18 -29.49 8.68
N GLY A 498 33.04 -29.62 9.36
CA GLY A 498 32.96 -30.02 10.76
C GLY A 498 31.54 -30.42 11.15
N SER A 499 31.38 -31.71 11.40
CA SER A 499 30.17 -32.45 11.76
C SER A 499 29.74 -32.30 13.23
N GLY A 500 28.43 -32.44 13.48
CA GLY A 500 27.88 -33.22 14.61
C GLY A 500 27.36 -32.45 15.82
N GLY A 501 26.16 -32.83 16.31
CA GLY A 501 25.72 -32.48 17.66
C GLY A 501 24.20 -32.44 17.87
N SER A 502 23.54 -33.61 17.91
CA SER A 502 22.19 -33.79 18.45
C SER A 502 22.17 -33.65 19.97
N GLY A 503 21.17 -32.96 20.53
CA GLY A 503 20.91 -32.93 21.97
C GLY A 503 19.43 -32.65 22.27
N ALA A 504 18.72 -33.67 22.74
CA ALA A 504 17.36 -33.61 23.25
C ALA A 504 17.35 -33.75 24.79
N ALA A 505 16.19 -33.41 25.36
CA ALA A 505 15.66 -33.76 26.68
C ALA A 505 15.86 -32.79 27.85
N GLY A 506 14.72 -32.48 28.51
CA GLY A 506 14.65 -31.78 29.79
C GLY A 506 13.20 -31.45 30.18
N GLY A 507 12.40 -32.46 30.54
CA GLY A 507 11.05 -32.26 31.08
C GLY A 507 11.07 -31.93 32.58
N GLY A 508 9.97 -31.32 33.04
CA GLY A 508 9.66 -31.12 34.47
C GLY A 508 8.20 -30.71 34.63
N ALA A 509 7.39 -31.63 35.13
CA ALA A 509 5.99 -31.46 35.49
C ALA A 509 5.81 -31.40 37.02
N THR A 510 4.55 -31.21 37.44
CA THR A 510 3.97 -31.21 38.81
C THR A 510 3.89 -29.83 39.45
N GLY A 511 2.80 -29.36 40.05
CA GLY A 511 1.51 -29.96 40.39
C GLY A 511 0.88 -29.08 41.48
N GLY A 512 -0.45 -28.88 41.48
CA GLY A 512 -1.10 -28.07 42.52
C GLY A 512 -2.59 -27.84 42.29
N SER A 513 -3.39 -28.88 42.44
CA SER A 513 -4.85 -28.85 42.54
C SER A 513 -5.30 -28.73 44.00
N GLY A 514 -6.30 -27.87 44.25
CA GLY A 514 -7.17 -27.84 45.44
C GLY A 514 -8.11 -26.66 45.28
N GLY A 515 -9.43 -26.79 45.13
CA GLY A 515 -10.38 -27.50 46.00
C GLY A 515 -11.23 -26.41 46.68
N ASN A 516 -12.32 -25.92 46.08
CA ASN A 516 -13.70 -26.40 46.15
C ASN A 516 -14.56 -25.65 47.20
N ALA A 517 -15.79 -25.34 46.77
CA ALA A 517 -17.03 -25.08 47.51
C ALA A 517 -17.20 -23.81 48.39
N GLY A 518 -18.20 -23.00 48.01
CA GLY A 518 -19.45 -23.03 48.78
C GLY A 518 -20.04 -21.70 49.24
N ALA A 519 -21.35 -21.60 48.95
CA ALA A 519 -22.41 -20.94 49.72
C ALA A 519 -22.83 -19.51 49.36
N ALA A 520 -24.12 -19.46 49.02
CA ALA A 520 -24.98 -18.29 48.88
C ALA A 520 -25.18 -17.54 50.21
N GLY A 521 -25.43 -16.24 50.10
CA GLY A 521 -25.87 -15.40 51.21
C GLY A 521 -26.57 -14.15 50.70
N THR A 522 -27.89 -14.17 50.78
CA THR A 522 -28.82 -13.05 50.59
C THR A 522 -28.54 -11.91 51.57
N GLY A 523 -28.65 -10.65 51.13
CA GLY A 523 -28.65 -9.49 52.02
C GLY A 523 -29.12 -8.21 51.33
N ALA A 524 -30.36 -7.83 51.60
CA ALA A 524 -31.00 -6.60 51.14
C ALA A 524 -30.66 -5.39 52.02
N SER A 525 -30.96 -4.20 51.48
CA SER A 525 -30.97 -2.86 52.10
C SER A 525 -29.59 -2.20 52.24
N SER A 526 -29.38 -0.92 51.93
CA SER A 526 -30.26 0.22 52.18
C SER A 526 -29.84 1.47 51.37
N LYS A 527 -30.78 2.41 51.32
CA LYS A 527 -30.78 3.76 50.74
C LYS A 527 -29.54 4.61 51.08
N GLY A 528 -29.15 5.48 50.14
CA GLY A 528 -28.37 6.69 50.40
C GLY A 528 -28.18 7.48 49.11
N GLY A 529 -28.87 8.62 48.98
CA GLY A 529 -28.90 9.41 47.75
C GLY A 529 -27.75 10.41 47.64
N ALA A 530 -27.53 10.90 46.42
CA ALA A 530 -26.89 12.18 46.16
C ALA A 530 -27.38 12.73 44.81
N ALA A 531 -27.82 13.98 44.86
CA ALA A 531 -28.37 14.74 43.77
C ALA A 531 -27.29 15.47 42.96
N GLY A 532 -27.65 15.87 41.74
CA GLY A 532 -27.15 17.11 41.13
C GLY A 532 -26.18 16.91 39.97
N GLY A 533 -26.57 17.40 38.79
CA GLY A 533 -25.64 17.61 37.67
C GLY A 533 -26.23 17.41 36.28
N ALA A 534 -27.39 18.01 35.98
CA ALA A 534 -27.86 18.14 34.60
C ALA A 534 -26.96 19.16 33.87
N GLY A 535 -26.04 18.67 33.05
CA GLY A 535 -25.28 19.47 32.09
C GLY A 535 -25.96 19.41 30.73
N ALA A 536 -26.64 20.49 30.37
CA ALA A 536 -27.28 20.67 29.07
C ALA A 536 -26.23 20.77 27.95
N SER A 537 -26.30 19.87 26.97
CA SER A 537 -25.61 20.02 25.69
C SER A 537 -26.42 20.98 24.81
N ALA A 538 -25.98 22.24 24.77
CA ALA A 538 -26.52 23.24 23.85
C ALA A 538 -26.20 22.85 22.41
N GLY A 539 -27.24 22.81 21.57
CA GLY A 539 -27.13 22.58 20.14
C GLY A 539 -26.44 23.75 19.45
N ALA A 540 -25.48 23.43 18.60
CA ALA A 540 -25.02 24.30 17.53
C ALA A 540 -25.54 23.72 16.21
N ALA A 541 -26.68 24.25 15.76
CA ALA A 541 -27.11 24.12 14.38
C ALA A 541 -26.19 25.02 13.54
N GLY A 542 -25.14 24.42 12.98
CA GLY A 542 -24.26 25.02 11.99
C GLY A 542 -24.56 24.41 10.63
N SER A 543 -25.34 25.13 9.84
CA SER A 543 -25.62 24.85 8.43
C SER A 543 -24.32 24.88 7.62
N ALA A 544 -23.80 23.70 7.28
CA ALA A 544 -22.76 23.54 6.29
C ALA A 544 -23.41 23.36 4.91
N ASN A 545 -23.35 24.40 4.08
CA ASN A 545 -23.44 24.25 2.63
C ASN A 545 -22.19 23.47 2.19
N ALA A 546 -22.32 22.15 2.09
CA ALA A 546 -21.35 21.33 1.38
C ALA A 546 -21.50 21.64 -0.11
N ALA A 547 -20.53 22.36 -0.66
CA ALA A 547 -20.33 22.39 -2.10
C ALA A 547 -20.05 20.94 -2.54
N ALA A 548 -20.89 20.43 -3.43
CA ALA A 548 -20.64 19.19 -4.14
C ALA A 548 -19.28 19.31 -4.84
N SER A 549 -18.30 18.57 -4.35
CA SER A 549 -17.13 18.20 -5.16
C SER A 549 -17.56 16.93 -5.90
N ASP A 550 -18.07 17.13 -7.11
CA ASP A 550 -18.10 16.07 -8.09
C ASP A 550 -16.63 15.71 -8.43
N ASP A 551 -16.37 14.42 -8.63
CA ASP A 551 -15.08 13.77 -8.96
C ASP A 551 -14.22 13.24 -7.79
N SER A 552 -14.75 12.26 -7.05
CA SER A 552 -13.94 11.14 -6.54
C SER A 552 -14.15 9.92 -7.45
N GLY A 553 -13.39 9.89 -8.56
CA GLY A 553 -13.36 8.76 -9.48
C GLY A 553 -12.82 7.52 -8.78
N GLY A 554 -13.71 6.63 -8.35
CA GLY A 554 -13.33 5.27 -7.98
C GLY A 554 -12.65 4.61 -9.19
N CYS A 555 -11.50 3.98 -8.95
CA CYS A 555 -10.68 3.28 -9.94
C CYS A 555 -11.34 1.98 -10.46
N GLY A 556 -12.67 1.97 -10.62
CA GLY A 556 -13.37 1.03 -11.47
C GLY A 556 -12.85 1.22 -12.89
N CYS A 557 -12.15 0.21 -13.40
CA CYS A 557 -11.56 0.19 -14.73
C CYS A 557 -12.61 0.46 -15.82
N ARG A 558 -12.86 1.73 -16.15
CA ARG A 558 -13.35 2.08 -17.48
C ARG A 558 -12.19 1.87 -18.45
N THR A 559 -11.98 0.62 -18.83
CA THR A 559 -11.33 0.33 -20.09
C THR A 559 -12.08 1.12 -21.15
N GLY A 560 -11.37 2.03 -21.82
CA GLY A 560 -11.92 2.78 -22.93
C GLY A 560 -12.60 1.79 -23.87
N ARG A 561 -13.91 1.96 -24.03
CA ARG A 561 -14.74 1.22 -24.99
C ARG A 561 -13.93 1.04 -26.26
N SER A 562 -13.65 -0.21 -26.61
CA SER A 562 -12.92 -0.57 -27.83
C SER A 562 -13.47 0.28 -28.97
N ARG A 563 -12.64 1.19 -29.50
CA ARG A 563 -12.90 1.81 -30.79
C ARG A 563 -12.81 0.66 -31.79
N GLY A 564 -13.97 0.11 -32.11
CA GLY A 564 -14.12 -0.94 -33.10
C GLY A 564 -13.43 -0.51 -34.38
N VAL A 565 -12.82 -1.49 -35.03
CA VAL A 565 -12.07 -1.45 -36.30
C VAL A 565 -12.94 -0.99 -37.50
N ALA A 566 -14.08 -0.34 -37.26
CA ALA A 566 -15.00 0.16 -38.27
C ALA A 566 -14.62 1.53 -38.86
N GLU A 567 -13.73 2.32 -38.23
CA GLU A 567 -13.35 3.64 -38.77
C GLU A 567 -12.16 3.62 -39.76
N MET A 568 -11.44 2.49 -39.88
CA MET A 568 -10.36 2.37 -40.87
C MET A 568 -10.85 1.96 -42.28
N ILE A 569 -12.15 1.71 -42.45
CA ILE A 569 -12.79 1.48 -43.77
C ILE A 569 -13.47 2.77 -44.29
N GLY A 570 -13.78 3.74 -43.42
CA GLY A 570 -14.38 5.03 -43.81
C GLY A 570 -13.42 5.99 -44.53
N ALA A 571 -12.11 5.91 -44.26
CA ALA A 571 -11.11 6.79 -44.86
C ALA A 571 -10.68 6.39 -46.29
N VAL A 572 -10.94 5.15 -46.71
CA VAL A 572 -10.66 4.67 -48.09
C VAL A 572 -11.82 4.97 -49.05
N LEU A 573 -13.04 5.14 -48.55
CA LEU A 573 -14.22 5.48 -49.37
C LEU A 573 -14.42 6.98 -49.61
N PHE A 574 -13.81 7.87 -48.82
CA PHE A 574 -13.81 9.32 -49.08
C PHE A 574 -12.71 9.79 -50.06
N ALA A 575 -11.64 8.99 -50.25
CA ALA A 575 -10.63 9.26 -51.28
C ALA A 575 -11.08 8.87 -52.70
N ALA A 576 -12.04 7.94 -52.85
CA ALA A 576 -12.57 7.51 -54.14
C ALA A 576 -13.68 8.42 -54.71
N VAL A 577 -14.34 9.23 -53.87
CA VAL A 577 -15.40 10.17 -54.31
C VAL A 577 -14.83 11.57 -54.63
N ALA A 578 -13.67 11.94 -54.06
CA ALA A 578 -12.97 13.19 -54.38
C ALA A 578 -12.20 13.14 -55.72
N LEU A 579 -11.84 11.95 -56.23
CA LEU A 579 -11.14 11.78 -57.51
C LEU A 579 -12.06 11.62 -58.74
N ARG A 580 -13.39 11.58 -58.56
CA ARG A 580 -14.36 11.49 -59.67
C ARG A 580 -15.01 12.82 -60.08
N ARG A 581 -14.72 13.93 -59.37
CA ARG A 581 -15.27 15.27 -59.66
C ARG A 581 -14.32 16.25 -60.36
N ARG A 582 -13.13 15.80 -60.80
CA ARG A 582 -12.16 16.63 -61.55
C ARG A 582 -12.00 16.26 -63.04
N ARG A 583 -13.00 15.60 -63.63
CA ARG A 583 -13.16 15.47 -65.09
C ARG A 583 -14.58 15.84 -65.49
N ARG A 584 -14.86 17.15 -65.52
CA ARG A 584 -15.85 17.86 -66.37
C ARG A 584 -15.92 19.32 -65.92
N ARG A 585 -14.90 20.07 -66.30
CA ARG A 585 -14.94 21.44 -66.81
C ARG A 585 -13.58 21.73 -67.42
#